data_AF-A0A3N5GP63-F1
#
_entry.id   AF-A0A3N5GP63-F1
#
_cell.length_a   1.000
_cell.length_b   1.000
_cell.length_c   1.000
_cell.angle_alpha   90.00
_cell.angle_beta   90.00
_cell.angle_gamma   90.00
#
_symmetry.space_group_name_H-M   'P 1'
#
loop_
_entity.id
_entity.type
_entity.pdbx_description
1 polymer ?
#
loop_
_entity_poly.entity_id
_entity_poly.type
_entity_poly.pdbx_seq_one_letter_code
_entity_poly.pdbx_strand_id
1 'polypeptide(L)' 'LIFVAGGILEVQPKVVTVLADTAIRGHDLDEAKAEEAKRAAEEALANRTGAIDYAKAQAELAAAIAQIAALRKFRGKK' A
#
# COMPACT_ATOMS: atom_id res chain seq x y z
N LEU A 1 -2.13 0.43 -13.96
CA LEU A 1 -0.74 0.81 -13.60
C LEU A 1 0.04 -0.45 -13.25
N ILE A 2 1.31 -0.50 -13.61
CA ILE A 2 2.26 -1.56 -13.20
C ILE A 2 3.43 -0.85 -12.55
N PHE A 3 3.77 -1.25 -11.33
CA PHE A 3 4.98 -0.83 -10.65
C PHE A 3 6.11 -1.75 -11.10
N VAL A 4 7.21 -1.15 -11.55
CA VAL A 4 8.36 -1.88 -12.06
C VAL A 4 9.56 -1.47 -11.21
N ALA A 5 10.25 -2.46 -10.65
CA ALA A 5 11.47 -2.27 -9.89
C ALA A 5 12.62 -2.97 -10.61
N GLY A 6 13.57 -2.18 -11.11
CA GLY A 6 14.75 -2.67 -11.81
C GLY A 6 14.48 -3.19 -13.22
N GLY A 7 15.57 -3.41 -13.96
CA GLY A 7 15.55 -3.92 -15.33
C GLY A 7 16.02 -2.93 -16.40
N ILE A 8 15.62 -3.19 -17.65
CA ILE A 8 16.11 -2.52 -18.85
C ILE A 8 14.90 -2.10 -19.71
N LEU A 9 14.99 -0.89 -20.27
CA LEU A 9 13.99 -0.32 -21.17
C LEU A 9 14.57 -0.21 -22.57
N GLU A 10 13.92 -0.84 -23.55
CA GLU A 10 14.23 -0.68 -24.96
C GLU A 10 13.12 0.10 -25.66
N VAL A 11 13.51 1.17 -26.37
CA VAL A 11 12.58 2.05 -27.09
C VAL A 11 12.87 1.96 -28.59
N GLN A 12 11.90 1.51 -29.36
CA GLN A 12 11.90 1.54 -30.81
C GLN A 12 10.77 2.46 -31.32
N PRO A 13 10.82 2.94 -32.58
CA PRO A 13 9.87 3.95 -33.07
C PRO A 13 8.38 3.58 -32.98
N LYS A 14 8.04 2.29 -32.88
CA LYS A 14 6.66 1.79 -32.82
C LYS A 14 6.37 0.91 -31.60
N VAL A 15 7.40 0.53 -30.83
CA VAL A 15 7.24 -0.39 -29.70
C VAL A 15 8.19 -0.02 -28.57
N VAL A 16 7.70 -0.17 -27.34
CA VAL A 16 8.49 -0.01 -26.12
C VAL A 16 8.45 -1.33 -25.38
N THR A 17 9.62 -1.89 -25.09
CA THR A 17 9.76 -3.16 -24.39
C THR A 17 10.41 -2.90 -23.03
N VAL A 18 9.78 -3.36 -21.96
CA VAL A 18 10.29 -3.28 -20.60
C VAL A 18 10.62 -4.70 -20.13
N LEU A 19 11.90 -4.96 -19.90
CA LEU A 19 12.36 -6.18 -19.25
C LEU A 19 12.63 -5.84 -17.79
N ALA A 20 11.86 -6.42 -16.87
CA ALA A 20 11.91 -6.06 -15.46
C ALA A 20 12.28 -7.25 -14.58
N ASP A 21 13.13 -7.01 -13.59
CA ASP A 21 13.44 -7.99 -12.55
C ASP A 21 12.22 -8.21 -11.63
N THR A 22 11.42 -7.15 -11.42
CA THR A 22 10.17 -7.22 -10.67
C THR A 22 9.11 -6.31 -11.28
N ALA A 23 7.94 -6.88 -11.57
CA ALA A 23 6.77 -6.15 -12.06
C ALA A 23 5.52 -6.55 -11.25
N ILE A 24 4.90 -5.58 -10.58
CA ILE A 24 3.71 -5.78 -9.76
C ILE A 24 2.58 -4.94 -10.33
N ARG A 25 1.38 -5.52 -10.46
CA ARG A 25 0.22 -4.74 -10.92
C ARG A 25 -0.19 -3.78 -9.81
N GLY A 26 -0.53 -2.54 -10.17
CA GLY A 26 -0.79 -1.48 -9.21
C GLY A 26 -1.93 -1.80 -8.24
N HIS A 27 -2.93 -2.60 -8.65
CA HIS A 27 -3.98 -3.06 -7.74
C HIS A 27 -3.45 -4.03 -6.68
N ASP A 28 -2.55 -4.93 -7.08
CA ASP A 28 -1.90 -5.90 -6.18
C ASP A 28 -0.94 -5.16 -5.21
N LEU A 29 -0.25 -4.11 -5.66
CA LEU A 29 0.62 -3.28 -4.81
C LEU A 29 -0.16 -2.52 -3.74
N ASP A 30 -1.31 -1.92 -4.12
CA ASP A 30 -2.14 -1.17 -3.19
C ASP A 30 -2.73 -2.08 -2.09
N GLU A 31 -3.18 -3.27 -2.46
CA GLU A 31 -3.73 -4.25 -1.50
C GLU A 31 -2.64 -4.83 -0.60
N ALA A 32 -1.50 -5.24 -1.15
CA ALA A 32 -0.37 -5.75 -0.37
C ALA A 32 0.20 -4.71 0.60
N LYS A 33 0.40 -3.46 0.15
CA LYS A 33 0.84 -2.37 1.05
C LYS A 33 -0.19 -2.04 2.12
N ALA A 34 -1.48 -2.08 1.81
CA ALA A 34 -2.52 -1.81 2.78
C ALA A 34 -2.58 -2.91 3.85
N GLU A 35 -2.43 -4.18 3.48
CA GLU A 35 -2.37 -5.29 4.44
C GLU A 35 -1.09 -5.26 5.27
N GLU A 36 0.05 -4.97 4.66
CA GLU A 36 1.34 -4.89 5.37
C GLU A 36 1.35 -3.70 6.35
N ALA A 37 0.82 -2.54 5.96
CA ALA A 37 0.64 -1.40 6.84
C ALA A 37 -0.32 -1.71 8.00
N LYS A 38 -1.40 -2.46 7.73
CA LYS A 38 -2.33 -2.93 8.77
C LYS A 38 -1.62 -3.86 9.75
N ARG A 39 -0.85 -4.83 9.26
CA ARG A 39 -0.11 -5.79 10.08
C ARG A 39 0.96 -5.11 10.94
N ALA A 40 1.70 -4.17 10.37
CA ALA A 40 2.69 -3.38 11.11
C ALA A 40 2.03 -2.52 12.20
N ALA A 41 0.85 -1.96 11.93
CA ALA A 41 0.08 -1.24 12.94
C ALA A 41 -0.45 -2.16 14.04
N GLU A 42 -0.91 -3.37 13.70
CA GLU A 42 -1.34 -4.39 14.67
C GLU A 42 -0.18 -4.88 15.55
N GLU A 43 1.01 -5.09 14.99
CA GLU A 43 2.21 -5.47 15.75
C GLU A 43 2.72 -4.33 16.65
N ALA A 44 2.64 -3.08 16.18
CA ALA A 44 2.98 -1.91 16.99
C ALA A 44 1.98 -1.71 18.15
N LEU A 45 0.71 -2.03 17.95
CA LEU A 45 -0.33 -2.03 18.98
C LEU A 45 -0.12 -3.14 20.02
N ALA A 46 0.23 -4.35 19.58
CA ALA A 46 0.46 -5.49 20.45
C ALA A 46 1.68 -5.32 21.37
N ASN A 47 2.71 -4.58 20.91
CA ASN A 47 3.94 -4.35 21.67
C ASN A 47 3.90 -3.11 22.60
N ARG A 48 2.82 -2.32 22.63
CA ARG A 48 2.73 -1.11 23.47
C ARG A 48 2.09 -1.40 24.83
N THR A 49 2.92 -1.73 25.82
CA THR A 49 2.53 -1.93 27.23
C THR A 49 2.38 -0.60 27.98
N GLY A 50 1.38 0.22 27.63
CA GLY A 50 1.11 1.48 28.35
C GLY A 50 -0.26 2.10 28.02
N ALA A 51 -1.06 2.42 29.04
CA ALA A 51 -2.44 2.92 28.89
C ALA A 51 -2.56 4.24 28.10
N ILE A 52 -1.52 5.08 28.10
CA ILE A 52 -1.46 6.35 27.36
C ILE A 52 -1.22 6.10 25.85
N ASP A 53 -0.46 5.07 25.51
CA ASP A 53 -0.15 4.71 24.13
C ASP A 53 -1.32 4.01 23.43
N TYR A 54 -2.17 3.31 24.19
CA TYR A 54 -3.36 2.64 23.64
C TYR A 54 -4.35 3.62 23.03
N ALA A 55 -4.66 4.72 23.72
CA ALA A 55 -5.59 5.73 23.20
C ALA A 55 -5.06 6.41 21.92
N LYS A 56 -3.75 6.69 21.88
CA LYS A 56 -3.10 7.29 20.71
C LYS A 56 -3.07 6.33 19.53
N ALA A 57 -2.74 5.07 19.77
CA ALA A 57 -2.68 4.06 18.73
C ALA A 57 -4.08 3.68 18.22
N GLN A 58 -5.12 3.74 19.06
CA GLN A 58 -6.51 3.58 18.65
C GLN A 58 -6.98 4.74 17.75
N ALA A 59 -6.54 5.98 18.04
CA ALA A 59 -6.79 7.12 17.17
C ALA A 59 -6.08 7.00 15.81
N GLU A 60 -4.81 6.54 15.80
CA GLU A 60 -4.06 6.27 14.56
C GLU A 60 -4.71 5.16 13.73
N LEU A 61 -5.16 4.07 14.37
CA LEU A 61 -5.88 2.99 13.71
C LEU A 61 -7.20 3.47 13.09
N ALA A 62 -7.98 4.27 13.82
CA ALA A 62 -9.22 4.84 13.32
C ALA A 62 -8.99 5.76 12.10
N ALA A 63 -7.92 6.57 12.12
CA ALA A 63 -7.54 7.41 11.01
C ALA A 63 -7.11 6.59 9.78
N ALA A 64 -6.35 5.51 9.97
CA ALA A 64 -5.94 4.62 8.90
C ALA A 64 -7.14 3.91 8.24
N ILE A 65 -8.08 3.41 9.04
CA ILE A 65 -9.33 2.79 8.54
C ILE A 65 -10.14 3.81 7.72
N ALA A 66 -10.23 5.06 8.19
CA ALA A 66 -10.94 6.12 7.46
C ALA A 66 -10.29 6.43 6.11
N GLN A 67 -8.95 6.46 6.02
CA GLN A 67 -8.25 6.64 4.75
C GLN A 67 -8.50 5.49 3.77
N ILE A 68 -8.44 4.24 4.24
CA ILE A 68 -8.70 3.06 3.40
C ILE A 68 -10.14 3.07 2.88
N ALA A 69 -11.11 3.41 3.75
CA ALA A 69 -12.51 3.53 3.36
C ALA A 69 -12.73 4.64 2.31
N ALA A 70 -12.08 5.79 2.48
CA ALA A 70 -12.10 6.86 1.49
C ALA A 70 -11.51 6.42 0.15
N LEU A 71 -10.36 5.75 0.17
CA LEU A 71 -9.69 5.23 -1.04
C LEU A 71 -10.59 4.24 -1.80
N ARG A 72 -11.26 3.32 -1.09
CA ARG A 72 -12.24 2.40 -1.68
C ARG A 72 -13.43 3.13 -2.30
N LYS A 73 -13.96 4.16 -1.63
CA LYS A 73 -15.11 4.94 -2.11
C LYS A 73 -14.77 5.76 -3.36
N PHE A 74 -13.54 6.27 -3.46
CA PHE A 74 -13.05 6.96 -4.67
C PHE A 74 -12.80 5.99 -5.85
N ARG A 75 -12.37 4.76 -5.59
CA ARG A 75 -12.17 3.73 -6.64
C ARG A 75 -13.49 3.19 -7.21
N GLY A 76 -14.60 3.23 -6.46
CA GLY A 76 -15.93 2.78 -6.92
C GLY A 76 -16.71 3.78 -7.78
N LYS A 77 -16.15 4.96 -8.08
CA LYS A 77 -16.79 6.02 -8.90
C LYS A 77 -16.22 6.15 -10.31
N LYS A 78 -15.50 5.15 -10.81
CA LYS A 78 -15.08 5.07 -12.21
C LYS A 78 -16.01 4.18 -13.02
#